data_AF-A0A1H3TGV4-F1
#
_entry.id   AF-A0A1H3TGV4-F1
#
_cell.length_a   1.000
_cell.length_b   1.000
_cell.length_c   1.000
_cell.angle_alpha   90.00
_cell.angle_beta   90.00
_cell.angle_gamma   90.00
#
_symmetry.space_group_name_H-M   'P 1'
#
loop_
_entity.id
_entity.type
_entity.pdbx_description
1 polymer ?
#
loop_
_entity_poly.entity_id
_entity_poly.type
_entity_poly.pdbx_seq_one_letter_code
_entity_poly.pdbx_strand_id
1 'polypeptide(L)'
;MECRPWQRLRYLGVRKIHCSGSLRIANPRAKGTGNVEIGTRKGFRALAQDPGGHFPDLINGDPKAKIAGRVYRLDLGILTGTDGEAEFGGWAMRDEMIAIFKAGVARADPGAAVTAALGGPGQPDLILSIGKAAVSMARAALARFPGTDCLIVTNPENAVDLSGARVMLGGHPVPDAGSAAAGDAVLRAAGALTAGQHCLALISGGGSALAVAPVAEVTLEDKAEVSRLLLSAGLDIKAMNLVRQNLSRLKGGGLARACAPATMEALILSDVVGDDLGAIASGPTVPPLGGPAEARDLLHDTGLWDRVPESCRAALKTAKPGPVPPVPTRLVGSNRLSAEAMLAAAPGATLDPVPLEGDVAEAASRIARRARSGAGTTLWGGETTVVLRGQGRGGRNQELALRVALALQDIDRPWAFLSGGTDGRDGPTDAAGAIVDHGTLGRIAAAGLDVSAMLAENDSYPALAAAGDLLITGGTGTNVADLQILRVG
;
A
#
# COMPACT_ATOMS: atom_id res chain seq x y z
N MET A 1 15.75 32.22 12.48
CA MET A 1 15.71 30.78 12.11
C MET A 1 15.28 30.02 13.34
N GLU A 2 13.99 29.72 13.43
CA GLU A 2 13.42 28.96 14.54
C GLU A 2 13.58 27.46 14.27
N CYS A 3 14.55 26.84 14.94
CA CYS A 3 14.57 25.39 15.09
C CYS A 3 13.68 25.02 16.28
N ARG A 4 12.58 24.31 16.02
CA ARG A 4 11.81 23.60 17.05
C ARG A 4 12.54 22.30 17.42
N PRO A 5 12.74 22.00 18.70
CA PRO A 5 12.76 20.60 19.15
C PRO A 5 11.93 20.40 20.43
N TRP A 6 11.86 19.15 20.89
CA TRP A 6 11.28 18.66 22.16
C TRP A 6 9.86 18.07 22.09
N GLN A 7 9.72 16.89 21.46
CA GLN A 7 8.59 15.99 21.75
C GLN A 7 8.94 14.49 21.96
N ARG A 8 10.22 14.09 22.01
CA ARG A 8 10.60 12.66 22.15
C ARG A 8 11.38 12.25 23.40
N LEU A 9 11.35 13.04 24.47
CA LEU A 9 12.05 12.69 25.73
C LEU A 9 11.14 12.54 26.96
N ARG A 10 9.83 12.35 26.76
CA ARG A 10 8.90 11.96 27.85
C ARG A 10 8.74 10.44 28.02
N TYR A 11 9.33 9.62 27.16
CA TYR A 11 9.07 8.17 27.13
C TYR A 11 9.99 7.30 28.02
N LEU A 12 10.87 7.89 28.84
CA LEU A 12 11.81 7.11 29.68
C LEU A 12 11.67 7.33 31.20
N GLY A 13 10.57 7.90 31.69
CA GLY A 13 10.35 7.99 33.16
C GLY A 13 11.41 8.79 33.95
N VAL A 14 12.23 9.60 33.28
CA VAL A 14 13.24 10.45 33.91
C VAL A 14 12.54 11.64 34.58
N ARG A 15 12.37 11.59 35.91
CA ARG A 15 11.60 12.61 36.66
C ARG A 15 12.31 13.95 36.88
N LYS A 16 13.59 14.12 36.52
CA LYS A 16 14.30 15.41 36.52
C LYS A 16 15.68 15.27 35.88
N ILE A 17 16.02 16.17 34.97
CA ILE A 17 17.42 16.48 34.63
C ILE A 17 17.70 17.84 35.27
N HIS A 18 18.61 17.89 36.23
CA HIS A 18 19.14 19.17 36.73
C HIS A 18 20.27 19.62 35.81
N CYS A 19 19.97 20.59 34.94
CA CYS A 19 21.01 21.41 34.33
C CYS A 19 21.33 22.58 35.26
N SER A 20 22.34 22.41 36.12
CA SER A 20 23.02 23.55 36.74
C SER A 20 24.26 23.88 35.92
N GLY A 21 24.24 24.99 35.20
CA GLY A 21 25.43 25.54 34.54
C GLY A 21 25.10 26.41 33.34
N SER A 22 25.20 27.73 33.52
CA SER A 22 25.28 28.70 32.42
C SER A 22 26.71 28.76 31.89
N LEU A 23 26.90 28.63 30.58
CA LEU A 23 28.21 28.87 29.97
C LEU A 23 28.16 30.14 29.12
N ARG A 24 28.78 31.21 29.64
CA ARG A 24 29.15 32.40 28.87
C ARG A 24 30.36 32.08 28.01
N ILE A 25 30.32 32.53 26.75
CA ILE A 25 31.44 32.44 25.82
C ILE A 25 32.46 33.52 26.19
N ALA A 26 33.73 33.13 26.40
CA ALA A 26 34.88 34.03 26.31
C ALA A 26 36.12 33.23 25.86
N ASN A 27 36.78 33.74 24.82
CA ASN A 27 38.05 33.27 24.24
C ASN A 27 39.14 34.31 24.57
N PRO A 28 40.46 34.13 24.34
CA PRO A 28 41.37 32.96 24.35
C PRO A 28 42.54 33.15 25.38
N ARG A 29 43.37 32.11 25.57
CA ARG A 29 44.70 32.08 26.22
C ARG A 29 44.73 31.78 27.72
N ALA A 30 44.86 30.49 28.07
CA ALA A 30 45.67 30.05 29.20
C ALA A 30 46.10 28.59 29.01
N LYS A 31 47.40 28.34 29.17
CA LYS A 31 47.99 27.00 29.32
C LYS A 31 47.63 26.46 30.70
N GLY A 32 47.14 25.23 30.78
CA GLY A 32 46.92 24.53 32.06
C GLY A 32 46.26 23.18 31.84
N THR A 33 46.98 22.10 32.17
CA THR A 33 46.45 20.74 32.24
C THR A 33 45.57 20.60 33.47
N GLY A 34 44.30 20.28 33.28
CA GLY A 34 43.37 19.89 34.34
C GLY A 34 42.52 18.72 33.88
N ASN A 35 42.53 17.64 34.64
CA ASN A 35 41.69 16.47 34.39
C ASN A 35 40.25 16.76 34.79
N VAL A 36 39.30 16.39 33.94
CA VAL A 36 37.89 16.21 34.33
C VAL A 36 37.58 14.73 34.18
N GLU A 37 37.50 14.05 35.32
CA GLU A 37 37.06 12.67 35.41
C GLU A 37 35.53 12.69 35.61
N ILE A 38 34.77 12.11 34.67
CA ILE A 38 33.35 11.80 34.90
C ILE A 38 33.28 10.32 35.21
N GLY A 39 33.54 9.97 36.48
CA GLY A 39 33.29 8.64 37.00
C GLY A 39 31.80 8.50 37.37
N THR A 40 31.04 7.72 36.61
CA THR A 40 29.72 7.24 37.07
C THR A 40 29.84 5.82 37.60
N ARG A 41 29.30 5.57 38.80
CA ARG A 41 29.47 4.36 39.63
C ARG A 41 28.96 3.02 39.07
N LYS A 42 28.59 2.93 37.79
CA LYS A 42 28.26 1.67 37.12
C LYS A 42 28.76 1.74 35.69
N GLY A 43 29.51 0.73 35.26
CA GLY A 43 30.15 0.69 33.95
C GLY A 43 29.13 0.87 32.82
N PHE A 44 29.29 1.94 32.05
CA PHE A 44 28.59 2.15 30.79
C PHE A 44 29.59 1.90 29.65
N ARG A 45 29.17 1.19 28.60
CA ARG A 45 29.84 1.20 27.28
C ARG A 45 28.86 1.79 26.27
N ALA A 46 29.31 2.79 25.52
CA ALA A 46 28.59 3.33 24.37
C ALA A 46 29.26 2.80 23.09
N LEU A 47 28.47 2.35 22.13
CA LEU A 47 28.94 2.00 20.78
C LEU A 47 28.32 2.99 19.79
N ALA A 48 29.17 3.61 18.96
CA ALA A 48 28.75 4.46 17.86
C ALA A 48 28.93 3.69 16.54
N GLN A 49 27.94 3.73 15.66
CA GLN A 49 28.01 3.12 14.33
C GLN A 49 28.39 4.18 13.28
N ASP A 50 29.34 3.84 12.40
CA ASP A 50 29.72 4.63 11.22
C ASP A 50 29.08 4.01 9.95
N PRO A 51 28.57 4.79 8.96
CA PRO A 51 27.95 4.25 7.76
C PRO A 51 28.91 3.57 6.76
N GLY A 52 30.21 3.48 7.08
CA GLY A 52 31.26 3.00 6.18
C GLY A 52 31.83 1.60 6.47
N GLY A 53 31.34 0.87 7.48
CA GLY A 53 31.70 -0.55 7.67
C GLY A 53 33.13 -0.85 8.11
N HIS A 54 33.84 0.08 8.79
CA HIS A 54 35.10 -0.23 9.47
C HIS A 54 34.91 -0.24 10.99
N PHE A 55 35.06 -1.43 11.60
CA PHE A 55 35.25 -1.56 13.04
C PHE A 55 36.71 -1.25 13.37
N PRO A 56 37.02 -0.27 14.23
CA PRO A 56 38.34 -0.21 14.84
C PRO A 56 38.36 -1.14 16.06
N ASP A 57 39.39 -1.98 16.14
CA ASP A 57 39.67 -2.84 17.29
C ASP A 57 39.67 -2.03 18.60
N LEU A 58 38.91 -2.52 19.57
CA LEU A 58 38.92 -2.03 20.94
C LEU A 58 40.25 -2.43 21.60
N ILE A 59 41.21 -1.50 21.67
CA ILE A 59 42.36 -1.59 22.57
C ILE A 59 42.39 -0.35 23.47
N ASN A 60 42.56 -0.60 24.77
CA ASN A 60 42.65 0.39 25.86
C ASN A 60 43.65 1.52 25.56
N GLY A 61 43.21 2.78 25.68
CA GLY A 61 44.07 3.94 25.97
C GLY A 61 44.10 5.05 24.90
N ASP A 62 43.75 6.26 25.34
CA ASP A 62 43.94 7.60 24.72
C ASP A 62 42.95 8.07 23.60
N PRO A 63 42.09 9.09 23.85
CA PRO A 63 41.07 9.55 22.91
C PRO A 63 41.50 10.80 22.14
N LYS A 64 42.09 10.66 20.95
CA LYS A 64 42.18 11.76 19.97
C LYS A 64 41.96 11.28 18.53
N ALA A 65 40.71 11.16 18.13
CA ALA A 65 40.32 11.27 16.73
C ALA A 65 39.36 12.46 16.57
N LYS A 66 39.84 13.53 15.92
CA LYS A 66 39.00 14.61 15.39
C LYS A 66 38.07 13.98 14.36
N ILE A 67 36.76 13.95 14.63
CA ILE A 67 35.78 13.63 13.58
C ILE A 67 35.07 14.93 13.18
N ALA A 68 35.23 15.27 11.91
CA ALA A 68 34.72 16.47 11.27
C ALA A 68 33.19 16.44 11.15
N GLY A 69 32.51 17.38 11.80
CA GLY A 69 31.23 17.95 11.34
C GLY A 69 30.02 17.03 11.12
N ARG A 70 30.02 15.78 11.60
CA ARG A 70 28.88 14.86 11.47
C ARG A 70 28.12 14.73 12.80
N VAL A 71 26.78 14.74 12.70
CA VAL A 71 25.87 14.45 13.81
C VAL A 71 25.76 12.93 13.93
N TYR A 72 26.10 12.39 15.10
CA TYR A 72 25.93 10.96 15.41
C TYR A 72 24.64 10.75 16.19
N ARG A 73 23.91 9.67 15.88
CA ARG A 73 22.79 9.19 16.69
C ARG A 73 23.38 8.36 17.83
N LEU A 74 23.10 8.76 19.07
CA LEU A 74 23.49 8.03 20.27
C LEU A 74 22.24 7.34 20.82
N ASP A 75 22.10 6.05 20.59
CA ASP A 75 21.09 5.23 21.25
C ASP A 75 21.69 4.72 22.57
N LEU A 76 21.30 5.35 23.67
CA LEU A 76 21.70 4.96 25.02
C LEU A 76 20.72 3.91 25.56
N GLY A 77 21.04 2.63 25.34
CA GLY A 77 20.41 1.50 26.02
C GLY A 77 21.18 1.12 27.29
N ILE A 78 20.48 0.90 28.40
CA ILE A 78 21.05 0.26 29.60
C ILE A 78 20.96 -1.25 29.35
N LEU A 79 22.08 -1.92 29.09
CA LEU A 79 22.13 -3.37 29.05
C LEU A 79 22.94 -3.90 30.23
N THR A 80 22.29 -4.65 31.11
CA THR A 80 22.97 -5.49 32.09
C THR A 80 22.34 -6.88 32.04
N GLY A 81 22.97 -7.81 31.31
CA GLY A 81 22.57 -9.23 31.27
C GLY A 81 22.39 -9.79 29.86
N THR A 82 22.23 -11.11 29.78
CA THR A 82 21.92 -11.90 28.56
C THR A 82 20.65 -11.45 27.85
N ASP A 83 19.73 -10.80 28.58
CA ASP A 83 18.49 -10.24 28.04
C ASP A 83 18.75 -9.06 27.08
N GLY A 84 19.89 -8.38 27.22
CA GLY A 84 20.26 -7.27 26.37
C GLY A 84 20.66 -7.65 24.96
N GLU A 85 21.27 -8.81 24.76
CA GLU A 85 21.62 -9.30 23.43
C GLU A 85 20.38 -9.78 22.67
N ALA A 86 19.41 -10.39 23.39
CA ALA A 86 18.12 -10.80 22.83
C ALA A 86 17.24 -9.59 22.43
N GLU A 87 17.15 -8.56 23.28
CA GLU A 87 16.45 -7.32 22.93
C GLU A 87 17.09 -6.61 21.74
N PHE A 88 18.43 -6.48 21.71
CA PHE A 88 19.12 -5.84 20.59
C PHE A 88 19.00 -6.63 19.28
N GLY A 89 19.04 -7.96 19.33
CA GLY A 89 18.77 -8.83 18.17
C GLY A 89 17.35 -8.65 17.63
N GLY A 90 16.36 -8.45 18.50
CA GLY A 90 14.97 -8.17 18.13
C GLY A 90 14.82 -6.85 17.36
N TRP A 91 15.47 -5.77 17.78
CA TRP A 91 15.43 -4.48 17.08
C TRP A 91 16.09 -4.55 15.70
N ALA A 92 17.23 -5.24 15.57
CA ALA A 92 17.89 -5.44 14.28
C ALA A 92 17.00 -6.22 13.29
N MET A 93 16.29 -7.25 13.77
CA MET A 93 15.34 -8.02 12.96
C MET A 93 14.18 -7.15 12.46
N ARG A 94 13.66 -6.25 13.31
CA ARG A 94 12.57 -5.33 12.93
C ARG A 94 12.97 -4.34 11.86
N ASP A 95 14.16 -3.75 11.98
CA ASP A 95 14.68 -2.80 10.99
C ASP A 95 14.90 -3.45 9.62
N GLU A 96 15.41 -4.69 9.59
CA GLU A 96 15.55 -5.48 8.35
C GLU A 96 14.19 -5.71 7.69
N MET A 97 13.18 -6.15 8.45
CA MET A 97 11.83 -6.38 7.92
C MET A 97 11.20 -5.10 7.38
N ILE A 98 11.41 -3.96 8.03
CA ILE A 98 10.95 -2.66 7.53
C ILE A 98 11.65 -2.31 6.21
N ALA A 99 12.95 -2.58 6.07
CA ALA A 99 13.67 -2.34 4.83
C ALA A 99 13.13 -3.22 3.68
N ILE A 100 12.87 -4.50 3.95
CA ILE A 100 12.26 -5.43 2.99
C ILE A 100 10.87 -4.95 2.57
N PHE A 101 10.01 -4.59 3.53
CA PHE A 101 8.68 -4.04 3.26
C PHE A 101 8.76 -2.78 2.38
N LYS A 102 9.67 -1.86 2.71
CA LYS A 102 9.89 -0.63 1.93
C LYS A 102 10.38 -0.91 0.51
N ALA A 103 11.16 -1.96 0.28
CA ALA A 103 11.56 -2.37 -1.07
C ALA A 103 10.34 -2.79 -1.90
N GLY A 104 9.40 -3.55 -1.29
CA GLY A 104 8.12 -3.88 -1.91
C GLY A 104 7.27 -2.65 -2.23
N VAL A 105 7.11 -1.73 -1.28
CA VAL A 105 6.38 -0.47 -1.48
C VAL A 105 7.02 0.38 -2.59
N ALA A 106 8.35 0.54 -2.58
CA ALA A 106 9.06 1.33 -3.58
C ALA A 106 8.89 0.76 -5.00
N ARG A 107 8.80 -0.56 -5.14
CA ARG A 107 8.52 -1.20 -6.44
C ARG A 107 7.15 -0.82 -7.00
N ALA A 108 6.20 -0.48 -6.15
CA ALA A 108 4.86 -0.08 -6.54
C ALA A 108 4.70 1.43 -6.78
N ASP A 109 5.77 2.24 -6.67
CA ASP A 109 5.68 3.68 -6.94
C ASP A 109 5.14 3.92 -8.37
N PRO A 110 4.00 4.62 -8.55
CA PRO A 110 3.35 4.70 -9.85
C PRO A 110 4.17 5.49 -10.88
N GLY A 111 4.90 6.52 -10.44
CA GLY A 111 5.71 7.35 -11.33
C GLY A 111 6.96 6.63 -11.82
N ALA A 112 7.67 5.95 -10.92
CA ALA A 112 8.83 5.12 -11.24
C ALA A 112 8.42 3.93 -12.11
N ALA A 113 7.29 3.28 -11.80
CA ALA A 113 6.76 2.18 -12.59
C ALA A 113 6.45 2.60 -14.04
N VAL A 114 5.80 3.76 -14.23
CA VAL A 114 5.58 4.32 -15.58
C VAL A 114 6.90 4.69 -16.24
N THR A 115 7.79 5.40 -15.55
CA THR A 115 9.11 5.80 -16.10
C THR A 115 9.92 4.61 -16.60
N ALA A 116 9.96 3.51 -15.83
CA ALA A 116 10.66 2.28 -16.21
C ALA A 116 9.97 1.56 -17.38
N ALA A 117 8.65 1.71 -17.51
CA ALA A 117 7.89 1.05 -18.57
C ALA A 117 7.94 1.81 -19.90
N LEU A 118 8.04 3.13 -19.88
CA LEU A 118 8.14 3.96 -21.08
C LEU A 118 9.47 3.68 -21.81
N GLY A 119 9.40 2.81 -22.81
CA GLY A 119 10.53 2.45 -23.68
C GLY A 119 10.08 2.47 -25.13
N GLY A 120 10.82 3.18 -25.99
CA GLY A 120 10.48 3.35 -27.41
C GLY A 120 10.60 4.82 -27.86
N PRO A 121 10.71 5.07 -29.18
CA PRO A 121 10.93 6.41 -29.71
C PRO A 121 9.66 7.25 -29.90
N GLY A 122 8.46 6.65 -29.87
CA GLY A 122 7.20 7.32 -30.24
C GLY A 122 6.59 8.17 -29.12
N GLN A 123 6.23 9.41 -29.43
CA GLN A 123 5.42 10.27 -28.56
C GLN A 123 3.92 9.97 -28.80
N PRO A 124 3.11 9.74 -27.75
CA PRO A 124 1.67 9.59 -27.91
C PRO A 124 1.01 10.92 -28.30
N ASP A 125 -0.06 10.83 -29.08
CA ASP A 125 -0.96 11.95 -29.37
C ASP A 125 -1.85 12.30 -28.16
N LEU A 126 -2.18 11.29 -27.34
CA LEU A 126 -3.04 11.44 -26.18
C LEU A 126 -2.56 10.58 -25.02
N ILE A 127 -2.55 11.15 -23.82
CA ILE A 127 -2.39 10.43 -22.56
C ILE A 127 -3.73 10.44 -21.81
N LEU A 128 -4.29 9.25 -21.56
CA LEU A 128 -5.46 9.07 -20.72
C LEU A 128 -5.05 8.39 -19.42
N SER A 129 -5.14 9.09 -18.30
CA SER A 129 -4.81 8.53 -16.99
C SER A 129 -6.03 8.45 -16.08
N ILE A 130 -6.35 7.25 -15.60
CA ILE A 130 -7.59 6.97 -14.85
C ILE A 130 -7.26 6.14 -13.61
N GLY A 131 -7.71 6.61 -12.45
CA GLY A 131 -7.55 5.90 -11.18
C GLY A 131 -6.94 6.75 -10.07
N LYS A 132 -6.80 6.19 -8.87
CA LYS A 132 -6.25 6.89 -7.69
C LYS A 132 -4.81 7.38 -7.91
N ALA A 133 -4.01 6.61 -8.64
CA ALA A 133 -2.61 6.95 -8.94
C ALA A 133 -2.45 7.76 -10.24
N ALA A 134 -3.55 8.19 -10.88
CA ALA A 134 -3.52 8.77 -12.22
C ALA A 134 -2.62 10.02 -12.32
N VAL A 135 -2.64 10.90 -11.32
CA VAL A 135 -1.80 12.10 -11.30
C VAL A 135 -0.30 11.74 -11.29
N SER A 136 0.11 10.76 -10.48
CA SER A 136 1.51 10.31 -10.39
C SER A 136 1.96 9.66 -11.70
N MET A 137 1.14 8.77 -12.26
CA MET A 137 1.40 8.11 -13.55
C MET A 137 1.50 9.12 -14.70
N ALA A 138 0.54 10.05 -14.80
CA ALA A 138 0.53 11.07 -15.84
C ALA A 138 1.71 12.05 -15.73
N ARG A 139 2.13 12.40 -14.50
CA ARG A 139 3.32 13.24 -14.28
C ARG A 139 4.58 12.59 -14.87
N ALA A 140 4.78 11.29 -14.64
CA ALA A 140 5.90 10.56 -15.22
C ALA A 140 5.83 10.52 -16.76
N ALA A 141 4.63 10.29 -17.31
CA ALA A 141 4.44 10.29 -18.76
C ALA A 141 4.69 11.68 -19.39
N LEU A 142 4.18 12.76 -18.80
CA LEU A 142 4.38 14.12 -19.29
C LEU A 142 5.83 14.61 -19.13
N ALA A 143 6.56 14.13 -18.13
CA ALA A 143 8.00 14.40 -18.03
C ALA A 143 8.78 13.82 -19.23
N ARG A 144 8.31 12.69 -19.78
CA ARG A 144 8.89 12.05 -20.97
C ARG A 144 8.35 12.62 -22.28
N PHE A 145 7.08 13.00 -22.32
CA PHE A 145 6.35 13.47 -23.50
C PHE A 145 5.74 14.86 -23.24
N PRO A 146 6.57 15.90 -23.11
CA PRO A 146 6.07 17.25 -22.85
C PRO A 146 5.22 17.74 -24.04
N GLY A 147 4.13 18.43 -23.73
CA GLY A 147 3.22 19.00 -24.73
C GLY A 147 2.21 18.02 -25.33
N THR A 148 2.21 16.75 -24.94
CA THR A 148 1.13 15.82 -25.30
C THR A 148 -0.16 16.15 -24.56
N ASP A 149 -1.29 16.11 -25.27
CA ASP A 149 -2.62 16.27 -24.67
C ASP A 149 -2.85 15.19 -23.60
N CYS A 150 -3.21 15.63 -22.39
CA CYS A 150 -3.36 14.74 -21.24
C CYS A 150 -4.67 14.98 -20.50
N LEU A 151 -5.44 13.91 -20.30
CA LEU A 151 -6.65 13.89 -19.47
C LEU A 151 -6.43 12.96 -18.28
N ILE A 152 -6.65 13.49 -17.09
CA ILE A 152 -6.51 12.78 -15.82
C ILE A 152 -7.87 12.67 -15.15
N VAL A 153 -8.22 11.49 -14.67
CA VAL A 153 -9.41 11.25 -13.85
C VAL A 153 -8.99 10.59 -12.52
N THR A 154 -9.24 11.28 -11.41
CA THR A 154 -8.86 10.82 -10.06
C THR A 154 -9.92 11.20 -9.01
N ASN A 155 -9.78 10.72 -7.77
CA ASN A 155 -10.61 11.15 -6.63
C ASN A 155 -10.14 12.51 -6.06
N PRO A 156 -11.03 13.25 -5.37
CA PRO A 156 -10.68 14.55 -4.77
C PRO A 156 -9.45 14.53 -3.85
N GLU A 157 -9.24 13.45 -3.09
CA GLU A 157 -8.11 13.35 -2.14
C GLU A 157 -6.75 13.28 -2.83
N ASN A 158 -6.71 12.77 -4.06
CA ASN A 158 -5.48 12.62 -4.86
C ASN A 158 -5.35 13.68 -5.96
N ALA A 159 -6.30 14.62 -6.02
CA ALA A 159 -6.32 15.66 -7.03
C ALA A 159 -5.20 16.67 -6.77
N VAL A 160 -4.36 16.88 -7.77
CA VAL A 160 -3.34 17.92 -7.80
C VAL A 160 -3.30 18.48 -9.20
N ASP A 161 -3.29 19.81 -9.34
CA ASP A 161 -3.10 20.46 -10.62
C ASP A 161 -1.76 20.03 -11.25
N LEU A 162 -1.82 19.65 -12.52
CA LEU A 162 -0.66 19.22 -13.27
C LEU A 162 -0.58 20.02 -14.57
N SER A 163 0.47 20.82 -14.71
CA SER A 163 0.74 21.60 -15.92
C SER A 163 0.78 20.68 -17.14
N GLY A 164 0.06 21.04 -18.20
CA GLY A 164 -0.04 20.22 -19.41
C GLY A 164 -1.10 19.12 -19.35
N ALA A 165 -1.89 19.04 -18.28
CA ALA A 165 -2.99 18.09 -18.18
C ALA A 165 -4.30 18.76 -17.74
N ARG A 166 -5.43 18.23 -18.23
CA ARG A 166 -6.76 18.51 -17.68
C ARG A 166 -7.08 17.47 -16.62
N VAL A 167 -7.26 17.91 -15.37
CA VAL A 167 -7.66 17.05 -14.26
C VAL A 167 -9.17 17.10 -14.06
N MET A 168 -9.81 15.94 -14.00
CA MET A 168 -11.23 15.76 -13.70
C MET A 168 -11.40 14.89 -12.46
N LEU A 169 -12.45 15.18 -11.70
CA LEU A 169 -12.76 14.48 -10.46
C LEU A 169 -13.94 13.54 -10.66
N GLY A 170 -13.83 12.35 -10.08
CA GLY A 170 -14.94 11.41 -9.94
C GLY A 170 -15.10 10.96 -8.49
N GLY A 171 -16.33 10.58 -8.14
CA GLY A 171 -16.65 9.95 -6.87
C GLY A 171 -16.06 8.55 -6.72
N HIS A 172 -15.55 8.25 -5.53
CA HIS A 172 -15.05 6.94 -5.12
C HIS A 172 -15.30 6.76 -3.60
N PRO A 173 -15.76 5.59 -3.12
CA PRO A 173 -15.99 4.34 -3.86
C PRO A 173 -17.31 4.30 -4.63
N VAL A 174 -18.22 5.25 -4.38
CA VAL A 174 -19.50 5.36 -5.08
C VAL A 174 -19.38 6.42 -6.19
N PRO A 175 -19.75 6.09 -7.45
CA PRO A 175 -19.75 7.06 -8.54
C PRO A 175 -20.71 8.24 -8.30
N ASP A 176 -20.37 9.41 -8.84
CA ASP A 176 -21.21 10.61 -8.80
C ASP A 176 -21.34 11.27 -10.19
N ALA A 177 -21.94 12.46 -10.24
CA ALA A 177 -22.05 13.23 -11.47
C ALA A 177 -20.68 13.60 -12.08
N GLY A 178 -19.66 13.79 -11.25
CA GLY A 178 -18.27 13.99 -11.70
C GLY A 178 -17.74 12.75 -12.41
N SER A 179 -18.02 11.56 -11.85
CA SER A 179 -17.66 10.27 -12.49
C SER A 179 -18.29 10.08 -13.86
N ALA A 180 -19.55 10.50 -14.02
CA ALA A 180 -20.26 10.46 -15.30
C ALA A 180 -19.65 11.41 -16.33
N ALA A 181 -19.42 12.67 -15.92
CA ALA A 181 -18.79 13.68 -16.78
C ALA A 181 -17.37 13.28 -17.20
N ALA A 182 -16.59 12.69 -16.28
CA ALA A 182 -15.25 12.19 -16.54
C ALA A 182 -15.25 10.99 -17.50
N GLY A 183 -16.16 10.03 -17.33
CA GLY A 183 -16.32 8.90 -18.24
C GLY A 183 -16.64 9.34 -19.67
N ASP A 184 -17.52 10.32 -19.82
CA ASP A 184 -17.84 10.90 -21.12
C ASP A 184 -16.68 11.69 -21.73
N ALA A 185 -15.92 12.43 -20.92
CA ALA A 185 -14.75 13.17 -21.39
C ALA A 185 -13.64 12.23 -21.88
N VAL A 186 -13.42 11.10 -21.19
CA VAL A 186 -12.49 10.04 -21.59
C VAL A 186 -12.90 9.44 -22.93
N LEU A 187 -14.17 9.06 -23.10
CA LEU A 187 -14.65 8.48 -24.35
C LEU A 187 -14.56 9.48 -25.52
N ARG A 188 -14.88 10.76 -25.29
CA ARG A 188 -14.74 11.81 -26.31
C ARG A 188 -13.29 12.03 -26.71
N ALA A 189 -12.37 12.08 -25.74
CA ALA A 189 -10.95 12.28 -26.03
C ALA A 189 -10.38 11.10 -26.85
N ALA A 190 -10.71 9.86 -26.46
CA ALA A 190 -10.30 8.67 -27.20
C ALA A 190 -10.91 8.64 -28.62
N GLY A 191 -12.21 8.95 -28.76
CA GLY A 191 -12.92 8.93 -30.04
C GLY A 191 -12.61 10.08 -30.98
N ALA A 192 -11.87 11.10 -30.54
CA ALA A 192 -11.38 12.16 -31.40
C ALA A 192 -10.11 11.76 -32.18
N LEU A 193 -9.44 10.67 -31.78
CA LEU A 193 -8.24 10.18 -32.45
C LEU A 193 -8.58 9.52 -33.79
N THR A 194 -7.67 9.69 -34.75
CA THR A 194 -7.79 9.18 -36.11
C THR A 194 -6.75 8.10 -36.42
N ALA A 195 -6.88 7.44 -37.57
CA ALA A 195 -5.94 6.40 -37.98
C ALA A 195 -4.51 6.96 -38.06
N GLY A 196 -3.55 6.23 -37.49
CA GLY A 196 -2.14 6.65 -37.40
C GLY A 196 -1.78 7.36 -36.10
N GLN A 197 -2.76 7.78 -35.30
CA GLN A 197 -2.52 8.34 -33.97
C GLN A 197 -2.41 7.26 -32.89
N HIS A 198 -1.86 7.64 -31.74
CA HIS A 198 -1.56 6.75 -30.63
C HIS A 198 -2.01 7.30 -29.27
N CYS A 199 -2.70 6.46 -28.50
CA CYS A 199 -3.12 6.74 -27.13
C CYS A 199 -2.33 5.90 -26.12
N LEU A 200 -1.72 6.59 -25.13
CA LEU A 200 -1.17 5.95 -23.95
C LEU A 200 -2.21 5.97 -22.81
N ALA A 201 -2.74 4.79 -22.47
CA ALA A 201 -3.66 4.62 -21.36
C ALA A 201 -2.90 4.23 -20.07
N LEU A 202 -3.06 5.01 -19.01
CA LEU A 202 -2.44 4.80 -17.71
C LEU A 202 -3.55 4.50 -16.69
N ILE A 203 -3.68 3.25 -16.27
CA ILE A 203 -4.83 2.79 -15.47
C ILE A 203 -4.36 2.32 -14.09
N SER A 204 -5.07 2.75 -13.05
CA SER A 204 -4.85 2.29 -11.67
C SER A 204 -6.18 2.01 -10.95
N GLY A 205 -6.06 1.49 -9.72
CA GLY A 205 -7.17 1.21 -8.83
C GLY A 205 -8.22 2.32 -8.69
N GLY A 206 -9.47 1.93 -8.46
CA GLY A 206 -10.61 2.84 -8.31
C GLY A 206 -11.23 3.36 -9.63
N GLY A 207 -10.61 3.11 -10.79
CA GLY A 207 -11.11 3.58 -12.10
C GLY A 207 -12.56 3.18 -12.41
N SER A 208 -13.04 2.06 -11.85
CA SER A 208 -14.42 1.59 -11.97
C SER A 208 -15.46 2.62 -11.51
N ALA A 209 -15.17 3.34 -10.43
CA ALA A 209 -16.07 4.34 -9.85
C ALA A 209 -15.76 5.75 -10.34
N LEU A 210 -14.47 6.05 -10.57
CA LEU A 210 -13.99 7.36 -10.96
C LEU A 210 -14.38 7.77 -12.38
N ALA A 211 -14.49 6.81 -13.30
CA ALA A 211 -14.94 7.06 -14.67
C ALA A 211 -16.08 6.08 -15.03
N VAL A 212 -17.28 6.63 -15.18
CA VAL A 212 -18.49 5.86 -15.49
C VAL A 212 -19.14 6.42 -16.74
N ALA A 213 -19.42 5.56 -17.71
CA ALA A 213 -20.20 5.91 -18.88
C ALA A 213 -21.30 4.86 -19.04
N PRO A 214 -22.52 5.10 -18.54
CA PRO A 214 -23.66 4.21 -18.80
C PRO A 214 -23.93 4.06 -20.30
N VAL A 215 -24.50 2.94 -20.72
CA VAL A 215 -25.08 2.81 -22.07
C VAL A 215 -26.28 3.75 -22.25
N ALA A 216 -26.68 3.98 -23.50
CA ALA A 216 -27.83 4.84 -23.78
C ALA A 216 -29.05 4.41 -22.95
N GLU A 217 -29.82 5.40 -22.48
CA GLU A 217 -31.04 5.23 -21.67
C GLU A 217 -30.82 4.66 -20.25
N VAL A 218 -29.62 4.19 -19.90
CA VAL A 218 -29.28 3.78 -18.52
C VAL A 218 -28.73 4.98 -17.75
N THR A 219 -29.31 5.26 -16.59
CA THR A 219 -28.88 6.36 -15.72
C THR A 219 -27.75 5.95 -14.76
N LEU A 220 -27.18 6.91 -14.03
CA LEU A 220 -26.20 6.60 -12.99
C LEU A 220 -26.87 5.88 -11.81
N GLU A 221 -28.09 6.29 -11.49
CA GLU A 221 -28.97 5.72 -10.47
C GLU A 221 -29.29 4.25 -10.80
N ASP A 222 -29.60 3.95 -12.05
CA ASP A 222 -29.82 2.56 -12.50
C ASP A 222 -28.59 1.68 -12.27
N LYS A 223 -27.39 2.19 -12.55
CA LYS A 223 -26.13 1.45 -12.31
C LYS A 223 -25.87 1.25 -10.82
N ALA A 224 -26.19 2.24 -10.00
CA ALA A 224 -26.07 2.14 -8.55
C ALA A 224 -27.02 1.07 -8.01
N GLU A 225 -28.27 1.04 -8.48
CA GLU A 225 -29.26 0.04 -8.08
C GLU A 225 -28.86 -1.37 -8.52
N VAL A 226 -28.40 -1.55 -9.76
CA VAL A 226 -27.85 -2.83 -10.23
C VAL A 226 -26.71 -3.29 -9.32
N SER A 227 -25.77 -2.41 -9.00
CA SER A 227 -24.63 -2.76 -8.13
C SER A 227 -25.09 -3.16 -6.73
N ARG A 228 -26.07 -2.47 -6.16
CA ARG A 228 -26.67 -2.78 -4.86
C ARG A 228 -27.36 -4.15 -4.87
N LEU A 229 -28.13 -4.46 -5.92
CA LEU A 229 -28.82 -5.74 -6.07
C LEU A 229 -27.82 -6.90 -6.13
N LEU A 230 -26.78 -6.79 -6.98
CA LEU A 230 -25.77 -7.83 -7.14
C LEU A 230 -24.98 -8.07 -5.84
N LEU A 231 -24.60 -6.99 -5.13
CA LEU A 231 -23.97 -7.09 -3.81
C LEU A 231 -24.88 -7.76 -2.78
N SER A 232 -26.16 -7.37 -2.73
CA SER A 232 -27.12 -7.93 -1.77
C SER A 232 -27.41 -9.41 -2.00
N ALA A 233 -27.15 -9.92 -3.21
CA ALA A 233 -27.26 -11.33 -3.56
C ALA A 233 -25.98 -12.13 -3.24
N GLY A 234 -24.93 -11.48 -2.71
CA GLY A 234 -23.67 -12.15 -2.38
C GLY A 234 -22.88 -12.64 -3.60
N LEU A 235 -23.10 -12.04 -4.76
CA LEU A 235 -22.38 -12.42 -5.98
C LEU A 235 -20.91 -12.03 -5.88
N ASP A 236 -20.04 -12.90 -6.40
CA ASP A 236 -18.62 -12.60 -6.49
C ASP A 236 -18.31 -11.48 -7.49
N ILE A 237 -17.08 -10.96 -7.43
CA ILE A 237 -16.66 -9.82 -8.25
C ILE A 237 -16.70 -10.11 -9.75
N LYS A 238 -16.51 -11.36 -10.17
CA LYS A 238 -16.53 -11.74 -11.60
C LYS A 238 -17.96 -11.74 -12.12
N ALA A 239 -18.89 -12.34 -11.41
CA ALA A 239 -20.31 -12.32 -11.71
C ALA A 239 -20.87 -10.88 -11.72
N MET A 240 -20.48 -10.06 -10.75
CA MET A 240 -20.84 -8.64 -10.72
C MET A 240 -20.32 -7.88 -11.95
N ASN A 241 -19.06 -8.10 -12.33
CA ASN A 241 -18.44 -7.43 -13.46
C ASN A 241 -19.02 -7.87 -14.81
N LEU A 242 -19.45 -9.13 -14.96
CA LEU A 242 -20.16 -9.61 -16.14
C LEU A 242 -21.37 -8.73 -16.46
N VAL A 243 -22.21 -8.43 -15.46
CA VAL A 243 -23.39 -7.56 -15.65
C VAL A 243 -22.97 -6.10 -15.85
N ARG A 244 -22.08 -5.59 -14.98
CA ARG A 244 -21.68 -4.17 -14.98
C ARG A 244 -20.96 -3.72 -16.25
N GLN A 245 -20.14 -4.59 -16.86
CA GLN A 245 -19.42 -4.31 -18.11
C GLN A 245 -20.40 -4.15 -19.27
N ASN A 246 -21.40 -5.03 -19.36
CA ASN A 246 -22.42 -5.00 -20.43
C ASN A 246 -23.37 -3.79 -20.35
N LEU A 247 -23.44 -3.13 -19.19
CA LEU A 247 -24.20 -1.88 -18.98
C LEU A 247 -23.32 -0.62 -19.06
N SER A 248 -22.15 -0.69 -19.71
CA SER A 248 -21.17 0.39 -19.74
C SER A 248 -20.61 0.65 -21.15
N ARG A 249 -20.54 1.91 -21.56
CA ARG A 249 -19.83 2.33 -22.79
C ARG A 249 -18.31 2.28 -22.64
N LEU A 250 -17.79 2.46 -21.42
CA LEU A 250 -16.35 2.57 -21.15
C LEU A 250 -15.68 1.24 -20.77
N LYS A 251 -16.41 0.36 -20.08
CA LYS A 251 -15.87 -0.88 -19.47
C LYS A 251 -15.92 -2.04 -20.49
N GLY A 252 -15.26 -3.15 -20.19
CA GLY A 252 -15.23 -4.32 -21.08
C GLY A 252 -14.78 -3.97 -22.51
N GLY A 253 -13.64 -3.27 -22.61
CA GLY A 253 -13.03 -2.89 -23.88
C GLY A 253 -13.64 -1.66 -24.51
N GLY A 254 -14.53 -0.96 -23.81
CA GLY A 254 -15.21 0.24 -24.31
C GLY A 254 -14.27 1.38 -24.65
N LEU A 255 -13.22 1.59 -23.85
CA LEU A 255 -12.20 2.58 -24.14
C LEU A 255 -11.37 2.20 -25.38
N ALA A 256 -10.99 0.93 -25.50
CA ALA A 256 -10.28 0.44 -26.69
C ALA A 256 -11.13 0.58 -27.97
N ARG A 257 -12.43 0.27 -27.90
CA ARG A 257 -13.36 0.49 -29.02
C ARG A 257 -13.49 1.97 -29.38
N ALA A 258 -13.59 2.85 -28.38
CA ALA A 258 -13.69 4.29 -28.62
C ALA A 258 -12.43 4.87 -29.28
N CYS A 259 -11.25 4.31 -28.98
CA CYS A 259 -9.99 4.77 -29.58
C CYS A 259 -9.79 4.33 -31.03
N ALA A 260 -10.47 3.26 -31.49
CA ALA A 260 -10.34 2.80 -32.87
C ALA A 260 -10.85 3.86 -33.87
N PRO A 261 -10.15 4.11 -34.99
CA PRO A 261 -9.07 3.30 -35.57
C PRO A 261 -7.64 3.67 -35.12
N ALA A 262 -7.48 4.60 -34.18
CA ALA A 262 -6.17 4.89 -33.58
C ALA A 262 -5.67 3.69 -32.75
N THR A 263 -4.35 3.66 -32.51
CA THR A 263 -3.74 2.60 -31.69
C THR A 263 -3.72 3.00 -30.21
N MET A 264 -3.70 2.01 -29.33
CA MET A 264 -3.63 2.23 -27.88
C MET A 264 -2.62 1.27 -27.27
N GLU A 265 -1.87 1.74 -26.28
CA GLU A 265 -1.16 0.89 -25.32
C GLU A 265 -1.63 1.20 -23.90
N ALA A 266 -1.57 0.21 -23.00
CA ALA A 266 -2.02 0.36 -21.62
C ALA A 266 -0.91 -0.01 -20.62
N LEU A 267 -0.61 0.91 -19.71
CA LEU A 267 0.21 0.67 -18.52
C LEU A 267 -0.69 0.62 -17.30
N ILE A 268 -0.66 -0.50 -16.58
CA ILE A 268 -1.61 -0.80 -15.50
C ILE A 268 -0.88 -0.96 -14.16
N LEU A 269 -1.36 -0.25 -13.14
CA LEU A 269 -1.03 -0.45 -11.74
C LEU A 269 -2.19 -1.19 -11.06
N SER A 270 -1.98 -2.47 -10.71
CA SER A 270 -3.02 -3.35 -10.19
C SER A 270 -3.12 -3.30 -8.67
N ASP A 271 -4.29 -2.93 -8.17
CA ASP A 271 -4.72 -3.10 -6.78
C ASP A 271 -5.54 -4.38 -6.56
N VAL A 272 -5.58 -5.29 -7.55
CA VAL A 272 -6.35 -6.53 -7.51
C VAL A 272 -5.39 -7.71 -7.35
N VAL A 273 -5.57 -8.51 -6.29
CA VAL A 273 -4.82 -9.76 -6.12
C VAL A 273 -5.09 -10.70 -7.29
N GLY A 274 -4.02 -11.27 -7.87
CA GLY A 274 -4.10 -12.13 -9.07
C GLY A 274 -4.08 -11.37 -10.40
N ASP A 275 -4.05 -10.04 -10.40
CA ASP A 275 -3.82 -9.19 -11.59
C ASP A 275 -4.83 -9.42 -12.75
N ASP A 276 -6.08 -9.76 -12.44
CA ASP A 276 -7.14 -9.93 -13.45
C ASP A 276 -7.46 -8.59 -14.13
N LEU A 277 -6.98 -8.43 -15.38
CA LEU A 277 -7.17 -7.22 -16.18
C LEU A 277 -8.64 -6.86 -16.40
N GLY A 278 -9.55 -7.85 -16.42
CA GLY A 278 -10.98 -7.62 -16.56
C GLY A 278 -11.61 -7.03 -15.30
N ALA A 279 -11.00 -7.28 -14.14
CA ALA A 279 -11.42 -6.73 -12.85
C ALA A 279 -10.86 -5.32 -12.63
N ILE A 280 -9.61 -5.06 -13.00
CA ILE A 280 -8.95 -3.76 -12.82
C ILE A 280 -9.69 -2.69 -13.62
N ALA A 281 -10.24 -1.69 -12.92
CA ALA A 281 -11.11 -0.66 -13.50
C ALA A 281 -12.29 -1.20 -14.35
N SER A 282 -12.69 -2.47 -14.13
CA SER A 282 -13.63 -3.21 -14.97
C SER A 282 -13.20 -3.35 -16.44
N GLY A 283 -11.89 -3.45 -16.68
CA GLY A 283 -11.31 -3.81 -17.98
C GLY A 283 -11.66 -2.88 -19.14
N PRO A 284 -11.38 -1.56 -19.07
CA PRO A 284 -11.74 -0.63 -20.14
C PRO A 284 -10.99 -0.90 -21.45
N THR A 285 -9.83 -1.56 -21.39
CA THR A 285 -8.95 -1.86 -22.54
C THR A 285 -8.89 -3.33 -22.94
N VAL A 286 -9.62 -4.20 -22.23
CA VAL A 286 -9.66 -5.65 -22.49
C VAL A 286 -11.08 -6.14 -22.78
N PRO A 287 -11.27 -7.26 -23.51
CA PRO A 287 -12.59 -7.81 -23.78
C PRO A 287 -13.45 -8.00 -22.51
N PRO A 288 -14.78 -7.88 -22.61
CA PRO A 288 -15.66 -8.15 -21.47
C PRO A 288 -15.59 -9.64 -21.06
N LEU A 289 -15.90 -9.92 -19.80
CA LEU A 289 -15.91 -11.29 -19.23
C LEU A 289 -16.91 -12.22 -19.94
N GLY A 290 -17.95 -11.64 -20.52
CA GLY A 290 -18.99 -12.34 -21.27
C GLY A 290 -19.93 -11.34 -21.94
N GLY A 291 -20.83 -11.86 -22.77
CA GLY A 291 -21.77 -11.08 -23.55
C GLY A 291 -23.06 -10.72 -22.80
N PRO A 292 -23.93 -9.92 -23.44
CA PRO A 292 -25.23 -9.56 -22.87
C PRO A 292 -26.12 -10.77 -22.59
N ALA A 293 -26.00 -11.85 -23.36
CA ALA A 293 -26.76 -13.08 -23.13
C ALA A 293 -26.41 -13.72 -21.78
N GLU A 294 -25.12 -13.97 -21.53
CA GLU A 294 -24.64 -14.54 -20.27
C GLU A 294 -24.98 -13.66 -19.06
N ALA A 295 -24.92 -12.33 -19.23
CA ALA A 295 -25.34 -11.39 -18.18
C ALA A 295 -26.85 -11.51 -17.86
N ARG A 296 -27.70 -11.77 -18.86
CA ARG A 296 -29.14 -12.02 -18.64
C ARG A 296 -29.35 -13.36 -17.95
N ASP A 297 -28.66 -14.40 -18.39
CA ASP A 297 -28.78 -15.74 -17.82
C ASP A 297 -28.41 -15.72 -16.33
N LEU A 298 -27.29 -15.08 -15.97
CA LEU A 298 -26.90 -14.87 -14.57
C LEU A 298 -27.97 -14.13 -13.75
N LEU A 299 -28.57 -13.08 -14.32
CA LEU A 299 -29.63 -12.33 -13.63
C LEU A 299 -30.91 -13.16 -13.44
N HIS A 300 -31.22 -14.06 -14.38
CA HIS A 300 -32.33 -14.99 -14.25
C HIS A 300 -32.04 -16.06 -13.19
N ASP A 301 -30.88 -16.70 -13.26
CA ASP A 301 -30.47 -17.78 -12.34
C ASP A 301 -30.40 -17.31 -10.88
N THR A 302 -30.10 -16.03 -10.66
CA THR A 302 -30.04 -15.41 -9.34
C THR A 302 -31.37 -14.80 -8.89
N GLY A 303 -32.42 -14.87 -9.71
CA GLY A 303 -33.73 -14.27 -9.42
C GLY A 303 -33.72 -12.73 -9.37
N LEU A 304 -32.69 -12.09 -9.94
CA LEU A 304 -32.51 -10.64 -9.91
C LEU A 304 -33.11 -9.94 -11.13
N TRP A 305 -33.36 -10.65 -12.24
CA TRP A 305 -33.80 -10.07 -13.51
C TRP A 305 -34.97 -9.09 -13.37
N ASP A 306 -36.05 -9.50 -12.72
CA ASP A 306 -37.26 -8.66 -12.58
C ASP A 306 -37.08 -7.48 -11.61
N ARG A 307 -36.00 -7.50 -10.80
CA ARG A 307 -35.65 -6.42 -9.85
C ARG A 307 -34.72 -5.37 -10.46
N VAL A 308 -33.98 -5.72 -11.50
CA VAL A 308 -33.10 -4.79 -12.23
C VAL A 308 -33.94 -3.71 -12.94
N PRO A 309 -33.52 -2.43 -12.98
CA PRO A 309 -34.25 -1.38 -13.68
C PRO A 309 -34.59 -1.72 -15.15
N GLU A 310 -35.75 -1.26 -15.63
CA GLU A 310 -36.22 -1.59 -16.99
C GLU A 310 -35.26 -1.10 -18.08
N SER A 311 -34.65 0.07 -17.90
CA SER A 311 -33.62 0.61 -18.81
C SER A 311 -32.44 -0.37 -18.97
N CYS A 312 -31.96 -0.95 -17.86
CA CYS A 312 -30.90 -1.94 -17.86
C CYS A 312 -31.32 -3.24 -18.53
N ARG A 313 -32.53 -3.74 -18.26
CA ARG A 313 -33.06 -4.94 -18.93
C ARG A 313 -33.18 -4.72 -20.44
N ALA A 314 -33.73 -3.58 -20.86
CA ALA A 314 -33.87 -3.22 -22.27
C ALA A 314 -32.49 -3.14 -22.95
N ALA A 315 -31.51 -2.49 -22.30
CA ALA A 315 -30.14 -2.42 -22.80
C ALA A 315 -29.50 -3.81 -22.96
N LEU A 316 -29.66 -4.71 -21.98
CA LEU A 316 -29.11 -6.08 -22.07
C LEU A 316 -29.80 -6.93 -23.15
N LYS A 317 -31.07 -6.66 -23.49
CA LYS A 317 -31.78 -7.35 -24.59
C LYS A 317 -31.26 -6.92 -25.96
N THR A 318 -30.96 -5.64 -26.14
CA THR A 318 -30.63 -5.05 -27.44
C THR A 318 -29.13 -4.92 -27.71
N ALA A 319 -28.30 -5.04 -26.68
CA ALA A 319 -26.85 -4.88 -26.78
C ALA A 319 -26.22 -5.85 -27.79
N LYS A 320 -25.43 -5.29 -28.71
CA LYS A 320 -24.60 -6.00 -29.68
C LYS A 320 -23.21 -5.36 -29.71
N PRO A 321 -22.37 -5.60 -28.68
CA PRO A 321 -21.05 -5.00 -28.64
C PRO A 321 -20.21 -5.48 -29.83
N GLY A 322 -19.54 -4.54 -30.50
CA GLY A 322 -18.57 -4.87 -31.55
C GLY A 322 -17.29 -5.48 -30.96
N PRO A 323 -16.41 -6.02 -31.82
CA PRO A 323 -15.13 -6.59 -31.39
C PRO A 323 -14.27 -5.55 -30.67
N VAL A 324 -13.48 -5.99 -29.70
CA VAL A 324 -12.51 -5.15 -28.98
C VAL A 324 -11.16 -5.26 -29.69
N PRO A 325 -10.58 -4.14 -30.16
CA PRO A 325 -9.23 -4.15 -30.71
C PRO A 325 -8.22 -4.66 -29.66
N PRO A 326 -7.20 -5.44 -30.05
CA PRO A 326 -6.16 -5.84 -29.12
C PRO A 326 -5.36 -4.62 -28.67
N VAL A 327 -5.16 -4.47 -27.35
CA VAL A 327 -4.38 -3.40 -26.74
C VAL A 327 -3.14 -4.01 -26.08
N PRO A 328 -1.92 -3.71 -26.55
CA PRO A 328 -0.69 -4.02 -25.83
C PRO A 328 -0.78 -3.51 -24.40
N THR A 329 -0.77 -4.43 -23.43
CA THR A 329 -1.01 -4.12 -22.03
C THR A 329 0.17 -4.61 -21.19
N ARG A 330 0.68 -3.74 -20.31
CA ARG A 330 1.78 -4.04 -19.39
C ARG A 330 1.36 -3.72 -17.96
N LEU A 331 1.45 -4.70 -17.08
CA LEU A 331 1.37 -4.48 -15.64
C LEU A 331 2.68 -3.87 -15.17
N VAL A 332 2.64 -2.60 -14.79
CA VAL A 332 3.84 -1.85 -14.37
C VAL A 332 4.05 -1.92 -12.86
N GLY A 333 3.00 -2.18 -12.09
CA GLY A 333 3.08 -2.51 -10.67
C GLY A 333 1.89 -3.37 -10.24
N SER A 334 2.14 -4.26 -9.28
CA SER A 334 1.13 -5.11 -8.66
C SER A 334 1.63 -5.66 -7.33
N ASN A 335 0.74 -6.35 -6.61
CA ASN A 335 1.08 -7.02 -5.36
C ASN A 335 2.21 -8.05 -5.57
N ARG A 336 2.10 -8.87 -6.62
CA ARG A 336 3.11 -9.86 -6.99
C ARG A 336 4.47 -9.23 -7.27
N LEU A 337 4.52 -8.16 -8.06
CA LEU A 337 5.77 -7.45 -8.36
C LEU A 337 6.42 -6.87 -7.09
N SER A 338 5.61 -6.42 -6.15
CA SER A 338 6.08 -5.91 -4.85
C SER A 338 6.63 -7.03 -3.97
N ALA A 339 5.97 -8.19 -3.95
CA ALA A 339 6.46 -9.36 -3.22
C ALA A 339 7.75 -9.94 -3.83
N GLU A 340 7.89 -9.92 -5.16
CA GLU A 340 9.15 -10.24 -5.86
C GLU A 340 10.27 -9.26 -5.49
N ALA A 341 9.97 -7.97 -5.33
CA ALA A 341 10.95 -6.98 -4.87
C ALA A 341 11.35 -7.18 -3.40
N MET A 342 10.43 -7.60 -2.54
CA MET A 342 10.78 -8.03 -1.17
C MET A 342 11.74 -9.22 -1.20
N LEU A 343 11.49 -10.21 -2.06
CA LEU A 343 12.36 -11.37 -2.21
C LEU A 343 13.76 -10.98 -2.68
N ALA A 344 13.87 -10.06 -3.64
CA ALA A 344 15.15 -9.53 -4.11
C ALA A 344 15.92 -8.77 -3.01
N ALA A 345 15.20 -8.10 -2.10
CA ALA A 345 15.79 -7.37 -0.97
C ALA A 345 16.17 -8.28 0.22
N ALA A 346 15.73 -9.54 0.23
CA ALA A 346 15.93 -10.49 1.32
C ALA A 346 16.57 -11.81 0.83
N PRO A 347 17.89 -11.83 0.56
CA PRO A 347 18.56 -13.06 0.14
C PRO A 347 18.33 -14.21 1.13
N GLY A 348 17.90 -15.36 0.63
CA GLY A 348 17.58 -16.54 1.45
C GLY A 348 16.16 -16.55 2.05
N ALA A 349 15.34 -15.52 1.78
CA ALA A 349 13.91 -15.57 2.04
C ALA A 349 13.19 -16.50 1.06
N THR A 350 11.99 -16.94 1.44
CA THR A 350 11.07 -17.70 0.58
C THR A 350 9.81 -16.87 0.34
N LEU A 351 9.48 -16.59 -0.92
CA LEU A 351 8.18 -16.06 -1.28
C LEU A 351 7.19 -17.21 -1.43
N ASP A 352 6.12 -17.19 -0.66
CA ASP A 352 5.05 -18.17 -0.79
C ASP A 352 4.24 -17.88 -2.08
N PRO A 353 4.05 -18.88 -2.97
CA PRO A 353 3.39 -18.66 -4.25
C PRO A 353 1.87 -18.45 -4.12
N VAL A 354 1.27 -18.82 -2.98
CA VAL A 354 -0.16 -18.64 -2.73
C VAL A 354 -0.35 -17.32 -1.97
N PRO A 355 -1.08 -16.34 -2.54
CA PRO A 355 -1.36 -15.09 -1.85
C PRO A 355 -2.00 -15.30 -0.48
N LEU A 356 -1.77 -14.36 0.44
CA LEU A 356 -2.41 -14.37 1.75
C LEU A 356 -3.76 -13.64 1.67
N GLU A 357 -4.82 -14.39 1.39
CA GLU A 357 -6.19 -13.89 1.22
C GLU A 357 -7.15 -14.50 2.26
N GLY A 358 -8.34 -13.92 2.37
CA GLY A 358 -9.40 -14.41 3.25
C GLY A 358 -9.32 -13.87 4.68
N ASP A 359 -10.05 -14.51 5.60
CA ASP A 359 -10.18 -14.04 6.97
C ASP A 359 -8.84 -14.07 7.72
N VAL A 360 -8.56 -13.00 8.47
CA VAL A 360 -7.34 -12.84 9.25
C VAL A 360 -7.06 -13.98 10.24
N ALA A 361 -8.07 -14.71 10.73
CA ALA A 361 -7.86 -15.87 11.61
C ALA A 361 -7.31 -17.09 10.86
N GLU A 362 -7.77 -17.33 9.63
CA GLU A 362 -7.25 -18.39 8.76
C GLU A 362 -5.82 -18.08 8.31
N ALA A 363 -5.59 -16.82 7.93
CA ALA A 363 -4.26 -16.31 7.59
C ALA A 363 -3.27 -16.46 8.76
N ALA A 364 -3.66 -16.07 9.98
CA ALA A 364 -2.84 -16.25 11.17
C ALA A 364 -2.50 -17.72 11.42
N SER A 365 -3.47 -18.63 11.24
CA SER A 365 -3.27 -20.07 11.38
C SER A 365 -2.27 -20.62 10.35
N ARG A 366 -2.29 -20.11 9.12
CA ARG A 366 -1.32 -20.47 8.07
C ARG A 366 0.08 -19.98 8.40
N ILE A 367 0.23 -18.73 8.84
CA ILE A 367 1.52 -18.17 9.28
C ILE A 367 2.07 -18.96 10.47
N ALA A 368 1.19 -19.32 11.42
CA ALA A 368 1.54 -20.09 12.59
C ALA A 368 2.07 -21.50 12.26
N ARG A 369 1.46 -22.17 11.27
CA ARG A 369 2.00 -23.43 10.73
C ARG A 369 3.35 -23.23 10.06
N ARG A 370 3.52 -22.16 9.29
CA ARG A 370 4.79 -21.84 8.63
C ARG A 370 5.92 -21.56 9.64
N ALA A 371 5.62 -20.86 10.73
CA ALA A 371 6.60 -20.58 11.78
C ALA A 371 7.09 -21.87 12.45
N ARG A 372 6.17 -22.81 12.70
CA ARG A 372 6.48 -24.11 13.31
C ARG A 372 7.23 -25.06 12.37
N SER A 373 7.14 -24.86 11.05
CA SER A 373 7.82 -25.73 10.08
C SER A 373 9.34 -25.50 10.02
N GLY A 374 9.86 -24.39 10.56
CA GLY A 374 11.31 -24.14 10.63
C GLY A 374 11.68 -22.67 10.54
N ALA A 375 12.96 -22.39 10.82
CA ALA A 375 13.56 -21.07 10.73
C ALA A 375 13.61 -20.55 9.27
N GLY A 376 13.83 -19.24 9.13
CA GLY A 376 13.96 -18.52 7.87
C GLY A 376 13.06 -17.29 7.79
N THR A 377 13.20 -16.57 6.67
CA THR A 377 12.29 -15.48 6.30
C THR A 377 11.28 -16.00 5.29
N THR A 378 9.99 -15.80 5.55
CA THR A 378 8.92 -16.07 4.60
C THR A 378 8.19 -14.78 4.26
N LEU A 379 7.88 -14.61 2.98
CA LEU A 379 7.25 -13.43 2.42
C LEU A 379 5.92 -13.82 1.82
N TRP A 380 4.93 -12.95 1.96
CA TRP A 380 3.66 -13.04 1.27
C TRP A 380 3.30 -11.68 0.69
N GLY A 381 2.59 -11.72 -0.43
CA GLY A 381 1.67 -10.65 -0.81
C GLY A 381 0.24 -11.18 -0.74
N GLY A 382 -0.74 -10.29 -0.64
CA GLY A 382 -2.15 -10.66 -0.70
C GLY A 382 -3.04 -9.54 -0.18
N GLU A 383 -4.25 -9.91 0.19
CA GLU A 383 -5.22 -9.00 0.78
C GLU A 383 -6.16 -9.78 1.70
N THR A 384 -6.01 -9.57 3.01
CA THR A 384 -6.86 -10.25 4.00
C THR A 384 -8.18 -9.48 4.21
N THR A 385 -9.13 -10.11 4.88
CA THR A 385 -10.37 -9.49 5.33
C THR A 385 -10.56 -9.69 6.82
N VAL A 386 -11.26 -8.74 7.44
CA VAL A 386 -11.60 -8.80 8.86
C VAL A 386 -13.11 -8.67 9.01
N VAL A 387 -13.70 -9.61 9.74
CA VAL A 387 -15.11 -9.53 10.10
C VAL A 387 -15.28 -8.53 11.24
N LEU A 388 -15.99 -7.44 10.96
CA LEU A 388 -16.34 -6.41 11.93
C LEU A 388 -17.45 -6.94 12.87
N ARG A 389 -17.14 -6.98 14.16
CA ARG A 389 -17.99 -7.43 15.27
C ARG A 389 -18.18 -6.33 16.32
N GLY A 390 -17.10 -5.60 16.63
CA GLY A 390 -17.10 -4.50 17.60
C GLY A 390 -17.08 -3.11 16.97
N GLN A 391 -16.88 -2.10 17.83
CA GLN A 391 -16.77 -0.69 17.45
C GLN A 391 -15.35 -0.13 17.67
N GLY A 392 -14.38 -1.02 17.86
CA GLY A 392 -12.98 -0.68 18.07
C GLY A 392 -12.32 -0.06 16.84
N ARG A 393 -11.10 0.41 17.04
CA ARG A 393 -10.28 0.99 15.99
C ARG A 393 -9.15 0.03 15.60
N GLY A 394 -9.04 -0.26 14.31
CA GLY A 394 -8.00 -1.15 13.80
C GLY A 394 -8.16 -1.39 12.31
N GLY A 395 -7.36 -2.30 11.77
CA GLY A 395 -7.46 -2.78 10.40
C GLY A 395 -7.03 -4.23 10.29
N ARG A 396 -7.13 -4.79 9.08
CA ARG A 396 -6.85 -6.20 8.82
C ARG A 396 -5.39 -6.56 9.08
N ASN A 397 -4.45 -5.68 8.74
CA ASN A 397 -3.02 -5.94 8.95
C ASN A 397 -2.66 -5.91 10.44
N GLN A 398 -3.24 -4.96 11.17
CA GLN A 398 -3.10 -4.84 12.63
C GLN A 398 -3.72 -6.04 13.36
N GLU A 399 -4.94 -6.42 12.97
CA GLU A 399 -5.63 -7.57 13.58
C GLU A 399 -4.90 -8.89 13.26
N LEU A 400 -4.44 -9.07 12.02
CA LEU A 400 -3.61 -10.21 11.64
C LEU A 400 -2.35 -10.30 12.50
N ALA A 401 -1.65 -9.18 12.72
CA ALA A 401 -0.44 -9.16 13.53
C ALA A 401 -0.70 -9.59 14.98
N LEU A 402 -1.76 -9.08 15.63
CA LEU A 402 -2.12 -9.53 16.99
C LEU A 402 -2.52 -11.00 17.04
N ARG A 403 -3.25 -11.49 16.04
CA ARG A 403 -3.62 -12.91 15.93
C ARG A 403 -2.39 -13.80 15.76
N VAL A 404 -1.40 -13.37 14.98
CA VAL A 404 -0.11 -14.07 14.86
C VAL A 404 0.63 -14.07 16.20
N ALA A 405 0.68 -12.94 16.91
CA ALA A 405 1.33 -12.88 18.22
C ALA A 405 0.71 -13.88 19.22
N LEU A 406 -0.62 -13.98 19.27
CA LEU A 406 -1.31 -15.01 20.07
C LEU A 406 -1.01 -16.43 19.60
N ALA A 407 -0.98 -16.66 18.28
CA ALA A 407 -0.76 -17.98 17.69
C ALA A 407 0.70 -18.47 17.80
N LEU A 408 1.65 -17.60 18.17
CA LEU A 408 3.07 -17.92 18.31
C LEU A 408 3.60 -17.76 19.75
N GLN A 409 2.71 -17.57 20.74
CA GLN A 409 3.10 -17.40 22.15
C GLN A 409 3.87 -18.61 22.73
N ASP A 410 3.72 -19.78 22.11
CA ASP A 410 4.33 -21.06 22.48
C ASP A 410 5.67 -21.33 21.75
N ILE A 411 6.08 -20.45 20.83
CA ILE A 411 7.32 -20.62 20.07
C ILE A 411 8.52 -20.13 20.89
N ASP A 412 9.38 -21.07 21.30
CA ASP A 412 10.59 -20.84 22.11
C ASP A 412 11.84 -20.48 21.28
N ARG A 413 11.66 -19.69 20.22
CA ARG A 413 12.76 -19.15 19.42
C ARG A 413 12.44 -17.74 18.95
N PRO A 414 13.43 -16.88 18.69
CA PRO A 414 13.18 -15.53 18.22
C PRO A 414 12.33 -15.52 16.94
N TRP A 415 11.33 -14.66 16.94
CA TRP A 415 10.48 -14.42 15.78
C TRP A 415 9.99 -12.98 15.76
N ALA A 416 9.71 -12.51 14.55
CA ALA A 416 9.00 -11.27 14.30
C ALA A 416 8.09 -11.43 13.08
N PHE A 417 6.96 -10.74 13.08
CA PHE A 417 5.99 -10.73 12.00
C PHE A 417 5.57 -9.30 11.69
N LEU A 418 5.67 -8.91 10.42
CA LEU A 418 5.24 -7.62 9.89
C LEU A 418 4.09 -7.86 8.91
N SER A 419 3.00 -7.10 9.05
CA SER A 419 1.93 -7.00 8.06
C SER A 419 1.66 -5.53 7.79
N GLY A 420 1.62 -5.12 6.53
CA GLY A 420 1.37 -3.74 6.16
C GLY A 420 0.67 -3.55 4.82
N GLY A 421 -0.26 -2.60 4.77
CA GLY A 421 -0.85 -2.07 3.54
C GLY A 421 0.14 -1.19 2.80
N THR A 422 0.26 -1.41 1.49
CA THR A 422 1.21 -0.67 0.64
C THR A 422 0.86 0.79 0.44
N ASP A 423 -0.38 1.21 0.74
CA ASP A 423 -0.83 2.60 0.74
C ASP A 423 -0.43 3.39 1.99
N GLY A 424 0.10 2.69 2.98
CA GLY A 424 0.54 3.25 4.25
C GLY A 424 -0.59 3.46 5.26
N ARG A 425 -1.77 2.86 5.02
CA ARG A 425 -2.93 2.89 5.92
C ARG A 425 -3.54 1.50 6.07
N ASP A 426 -4.09 1.23 7.25
CA ASP A 426 -4.79 -0.01 7.55
C ASP A 426 -6.03 0.31 8.38
N GLY A 427 -7.21 0.07 7.80
CA GLY A 427 -8.48 0.53 8.36
C GLY A 427 -8.56 2.06 8.50
N PRO A 428 -9.44 2.59 9.36
CA PRO A 428 -9.55 4.02 9.65
C PRO A 428 -8.44 4.50 10.62
N THR A 429 -7.18 4.24 10.28
CA THR A 429 -6.01 4.55 11.13
C THR A 429 -4.88 5.23 10.35
N ASP A 430 -3.89 5.79 11.06
CA ASP A 430 -2.67 6.37 10.50
C ASP A 430 -1.52 5.35 10.37
N ALA A 431 -1.74 4.11 10.80
CA ALA A 431 -0.77 3.03 10.69
C ALA A 431 -0.98 2.28 9.37
N ALA A 432 0.11 1.83 8.75
CA ALA A 432 0.06 0.92 7.62
C ALA A 432 -0.25 -0.52 8.05
N GLY A 433 -0.12 -0.82 9.34
CA GLY A 433 -0.22 -2.17 9.88
C GLY A 433 0.56 -2.28 11.18
N ALA A 434 1.25 -3.40 11.38
CA ALA A 434 2.01 -3.63 12.60
C ALA A 434 3.24 -4.52 12.37
N ILE A 435 4.17 -4.44 13.31
CA ILE A 435 5.27 -5.38 13.47
C ILE A 435 5.30 -5.90 14.91
N VAL A 436 5.11 -7.21 15.06
CA VAL A 436 5.00 -7.90 16.36
C VAL A 436 6.11 -8.93 16.52
N ASP A 437 6.44 -9.25 17.76
CA ASP A 437 7.49 -10.17 18.17
C ASP A 437 7.09 -10.91 19.47
N HIS A 438 7.96 -11.81 19.92
CA HIS A 438 7.79 -12.59 21.16
C HIS A 438 7.53 -11.72 22.41
N GLY A 439 7.96 -10.46 22.43
CA GLY A 439 7.72 -9.53 23.55
C GLY A 439 6.41 -8.75 23.47
N THR A 440 5.72 -8.75 22.32
CA THR A 440 4.52 -7.93 22.06
C THR A 440 3.43 -8.16 23.10
N LEU A 441 3.03 -9.42 23.34
CA LEU A 441 1.96 -9.73 24.29
C LEU A 441 2.30 -9.28 25.71
N GLY A 442 3.57 -9.42 26.12
CA GLY A 442 4.06 -8.94 27.41
C GLY A 442 3.97 -7.42 27.54
N ARG A 443 4.34 -6.67 26.49
CA ARG A 443 4.22 -5.21 26.46
C ARG A 443 2.76 -4.75 26.54
N ILE A 444 1.84 -5.44 25.86
CA ILE A 444 0.40 -5.13 25.92
C ILE A 444 -0.16 -5.41 27.32
N ALA A 445 0.15 -6.57 27.90
CA ALA A 445 -0.30 -6.92 29.24
C ALA A 445 0.25 -5.98 30.32
N ALA A 446 1.51 -5.54 30.19
CA ALA A 446 2.12 -4.54 31.09
C ALA A 446 1.41 -3.17 31.03
N ALA A 447 0.72 -2.86 29.94
CA ALA A 447 -0.13 -1.69 29.80
C ALA A 447 -1.55 -1.88 30.38
N GLY A 448 -1.86 -3.05 30.94
CA GLY A 448 -3.16 -3.37 31.52
C GLY A 448 -4.24 -3.72 30.49
N LEU A 449 -3.85 -4.10 29.28
CA LEU A 449 -4.75 -4.43 28.18
C LEU A 449 -4.83 -5.95 27.95
N ASP A 450 -6.03 -6.43 27.62
CA ASP A 450 -6.27 -7.83 27.25
C ASP A 450 -6.46 -7.95 25.73
N VAL A 451 -5.46 -8.55 25.06
CA VAL A 451 -5.47 -8.74 23.60
C VAL A 451 -6.71 -9.51 23.11
N SER A 452 -7.19 -10.50 23.86
CA SER A 452 -8.35 -11.29 23.45
C SER A 452 -9.63 -10.44 23.47
N ALA A 453 -9.80 -9.62 24.50
CA ALA A 453 -10.91 -8.68 24.59
C ALA A 453 -10.84 -7.61 23.49
N MET A 454 -9.64 -7.08 23.21
CA MET A 454 -9.44 -6.09 22.15
C MET A 454 -9.73 -6.66 20.75
N LEU A 455 -9.32 -7.90 20.47
CA LEU A 455 -9.66 -8.58 19.21
C LEU A 455 -11.17 -8.84 19.07
N ALA A 456 -11.87 -9.16 20.17
CA ALA A 456 -13.32 -9.34 20.16
C ALA A 456 -14.05 -8.05 19.76
N GLU A 457 -13.49 -6.89 20.10
CA GLU A 457 -14.02 -5.57 19.78
C GLU A 457 -13.46 -4.95 18.48
N ASN A 458 -12.61 -5.68 17.72
CA ASN A 458 -11.84 -5.15 16.59
C ASN A 458 -10.98 -3.90 16.92
N ASP A 459 -10.47 -3.83 18.15
CA ASP A 459 -9.70 -2.71 18.68
C ASP A 459 -8.18 -2.98 18.66
N SER A 460 -7.65 -3.38 17.50
CA SER A 460 -6.23 -3.77 17.39
C SER A 460 -5.26 -2.58 17.49
N TYR A 461 -5.68 -1.38 17.08
CA TYR A 461 -4.82 -0.20 17.05
C TYR A 461 -4.31 0.20 18.45
N PRO A 462 -5.16 0.38 19.49
CA PRO A 462 -4.66 0.85 20.79
C PRO A 462 -3.77 -0.19 21.48
N ALA A 463 -3.99 -1.49 21.22
CA ALA A 463 -3.16 -2.57 21.75
C ALA A 463 -1.73 -2.45 21.23
N LEU A 464 -1.60 -2.36 19.90
CA LEU A 464 -0.31 -2.23 19.22
C LEU A 464 0.36 -0.88 19.52
N ALA A 465 -0.42 0.19 19.67
CA ALA A 465 0.09 1.50 20.08
C ALA A 465 0.72 1.44 21.48
N ALA A 466 0.06 0.77 22.44
CA ALA A 466 0.58 0.60 23.79
C ALA A 466 1.89 -0.21 23.82
N ALA A 467 2.03 -1.17 22.90
CA ALA A 467 3.24 -1.99 22.77
C ALA A 467 4.36 -1.35 21.93
N GLY A 468 4.10 -0.24 21.24
CA GLY A 468 5.04 0.38 20.31
C GLY A 468 5.22 -0.40 19.00
N ASP A 469 4.22 -1.20 18.62
CA ASP A 469 4.28 -2.18 17.54
C ASP A 469 3.53 -1.77 16.26
N LEU A 470 3.04 -0.52 16.19
CA LEU A 470 2.46 0.02 14.96
C LEU A 470 3.53 0.25 13.88
N LEU A 471 3.20 -0.12 12.63
CA LEU A 471 3.99 0.21 11.45
C LEU A 471 3.54 1.57 10.91
N ILE A 472 4.29 2.63 11.17
CA ILE A 472 3.99 3.98 10.69
C ILE A 472 4.86 4.34 9.49
N THR A 473 4.27 4.38 8.29
CA THR A 473 4.97 4.79 7.06
C THR A 473 4.58 6.18 6.57
N GLY A 474 3.40 6.66 6.96
CA GLY A 474 2.71 7.74 6.24
C GLY A 474 2.16 7.25 4.89
N GLY A 475 1.41 8.11 4.19
CA GLY A 475 0.88 7.78 2.87
C GLY A 475 1.99 7.60 1.85
N THR A 476 2.00 6.45 1.17
CA THR A 476 3.08 6.06 0.25
C THR A 476 2.87 6.56 -1.18
N GLY A 477 1.64 6.94 -1.53
CA GLY A 477 1.26 7.36 -2.88
C GLY A 477 1.00 6.21 -3.85
N THR A 478 0.97 4.96 -3.38
CA THR A 478 0.61 3.77 -4.16
C THR A 478 -0.43 2.91 -3.43
N ASN A 479 -1.01 1.92 -4.10
CA ASN A 479 -1.79 0.86 -3.47
C ASN A 479 -1.78 -0.37 -4.38
N VAL A 480 -1.15 -1.43 -3.90
CA VAL A 480 -1.11 -2.76 -4.52
C VAL A 480 -1.38 -3.85 -3.46
N ALA A 481 -2.37 -3.59 -2.59
CA ALA A 481 -2.77 -4.44 -1.45
C ALA A 481 -1.72 -4.57 -0.35
N ASP A 482 -1.65 -5.71 0.34
CA ASP A 482 -0.85 -5.92 1.55
C ASP A 482 0.42 -6.74 1.28
N LEU A 483 1.45 -6.52 2.11
CA LEU A 483 2.70 -7.28 2.14
C LEU A 483 2.96 -7.80 3.56
N GLN A 484 3.37 -9.07 3.69
CA GLN A 484 3.67 -9.69 4.96
C GLN A 484 5.03 -10.36 4.98
N ILE A 485 5.67 -10.32 6.15
CA ILE A 485 7.01 -10.86 6.39
C ILE A 485 6.98 -11.59 7.73
N LEU A 486 7.33 -12.88 7.73
CA LEU A 486 7.60 -13.65 8.93
C LEU A 486 9.09 -13.96 8.97
N ARG A 487 9.76 -13.63 10.08
CA ARG A 487 11.11 -14.09 10.38
C ARG A 487 11.05 -15.00 11.60
N VAL A 488 11.65 -16.18 11.48
CA VAL A 488 11.84 -17.13 12.58
C VAL A 488 13.30 -17.54 12.59
N GLY A 489 13.99 -17.50 13.73
CA GLY A 489 15.39 -17.89 13.80
C GLY A 489 16.08 -17.35 15.02
#